data_AF-A0A9W6BHJ5-F1
#
_entry.id   AF-A0A9W6BHJ5-F1
#
_cell.length_a   1.000
_cell.length_b   1.000
_cell.length_c   1.000
_cell.angle_alpha   90.00
_cell.angle_beta   90.00
_cell.angle_gamma   90.00
#
_symmetry.space_group_name_H-M   'P 1'
#
loop_
_entity.id
_entity.type
_entity.pdbx_description
1 polymer ?
#
loop_
_entity_poly.entity_id
_entity_poly.type
_entity_poly.pdbx_seq_one_letter_code
_entity_poly.pdbx_strand_id
1 'polypeptide(L)'
;MLRASRAGAERARSPVAPPPHLRAPAPAPAPRYSGSALLVGLALLGLGLYCYGTVLHSQPHTASKTQLLLPWHVLTKSFSSHQRHLRRTAAPLSVCDSTAISSSPVAGMKEQYSIWAMPKGPMGDRLRSEIAHLAQRHGGPAFPPHVTVLGDIERPREEVMAMMKELAAQVKKHRINFVEVTRGTFFYQCVFLLVAKDEGTMAAAAAARNVFGMTTPPYMPHLSLLYADLADEEKAKVVEQETARLYGESSGYDTLLVETGYEVGSLALWYTPTEDTSTQSWCLVEEYPLS
;
A
#
# COMPACT_ATOMS: atom_id res chain seq x y z
N MET A 1 -67.19 -31.16 -32.78
CA MET A 1 -66.90 -32.44 -33.46
C MET A 1 -66.07 -32.15 -34.70
N LEU A 2 -64.79 -32.53 -34.71
CA LEU A 2 -64.07 -33.25 -35.78
C LEU A 2 -62.55 -33.07 -35.58
N ARG A 3 -61.91 -34.22 -35.38
CA ARG A 3 -60.47 -34.46 -35.28
C ARG A 3 -59.83 -34.42 -36.67
N ALA A 4 -58.58 -33.96 -36.73
CA ALA A 4 -57.45 -34.55 -37.46
C ALA A 4 -56.24 -33.62 -37.27
N SER A 5 -54.98 -34.03 -37.28
CA SER A 5 -54.26 -35.28 -37.03
C SER A 5 -52.79 -34.86 -36.86
N ARG A 6 -52.05 -35.57 -36.01
CA ARG A 6 -50.62 -35.36 -35.72
C ARG A 6 -49.74 -35.73 -36.91
N ALA A 7 -48.62 -35.01 -37.09
CA ALA A 7 -47.28 -35.59 -37.28
C ALA A 7 -46.22 -34.47 -37.32
N GLY A 8 -45.26 -34.51 -36.39
CA GLY A 8 -44.08 -33.64 -36.39
C GLY A 8 -42.98 -34.34 -35.61
N ALA A 9 -41.92 -34.72 -36.32
CA ALA A 9 -40.94 -35.73 -35.95
C ALA A 9 -40.00 -35.32 -34.80
N GLU A 10 -39.75 -36.27 -33.91
CA GLU A 10 -38.83 -36.19 -32.78
C GLU A 10 -37.42 -36.60 -33.25
N ARG A 11 -36.49 -35.65 -33.28
CA ARG A 11 -35.08 -35.88 -33.65
C ARG A 11 -34.28 -36.16 -32.38
N ALA A 12 -33.94 -37.43 -32.16
CA ALA A 12 -33.04 -37.86 -31.10
C ALA A 12 -31.67 -37.17 -31.22
N ARG A 13 -31.23 -36.51 -30.15
CA ARG A 13 -29.85 -36.00 -30.00
C ARG A 13 -28.99 -37.09 -29.37
N SER A 14 -27.90 -37.45 -30.05
CA SER A 14 -26.86 -38.34 -29.53
C SER A 14 -26.14 -37.72 -28.31
N PRO A 15 -25.64 -38.54 -27.36
CA PRO A 15 -24.93 -38.05 -26.18
C PRO A 15 -23.51 -37.58 -26.55
N VAL A 16 -23.17 -36.36 -26.15
CA VAL A 16 -21.83 -35.77 -26.26
C VAL A 16 -20.95 -36.38 -25.16
N ALA A 17 -19.81 -36.96 -25.54
CA ALA A 17 -18.81 -37.48 -24.62
C ALA A 17 -18.10 -36.34 -23.85
N PRO A 18 -17.75 -36.53 -22.56
CA PRO A 18 -17.04 -35.51 -21.79
C PRO A 18 -15.57 -35.38 -22.23
N PRO A 19 -14.97 -34.18 -22.12
CA PRO A 19 -13.59 -33.93 -22.53
C PRO A 19 -12.57 -34.61 -21.60
N PRO A 20 -11.37 -34.97 -22.10
CA PRO A 20 -10.35 -35.65 -21.31
C PRO A 20 -9.73 -34.72 -20.25
N HIS A 21 -9.61 -35.22 -19.03
CA HIS A 21 -8.94 -34.54 -17.93
C HIS A 21 -7.45 -34.33 -18.23
N LEU A 22 -7.02 -33.06 -18.23
CA LEU A 22 -5.61 -32.66 -18.22
C LEU A 22 -4.95 -33.15 -16.92
N ARG A 23 -4.05 -34.12 -17.06
CA ARG A 23 -3.23 -34.65 -15.96
C ARG A 23 -2.07 -33.66 -15.72
N ALA A 24 -2.00 -33.08 -14.52
CA ALA A 24 -0.88 -32.22 -14.13
C ALA A 24 0.43 -33.04 -14.05
N PRO A 25 1.58 -32.51 -14.50
CA PRO A 25 2.86 -33.17 -14.36
C PRO A 25 3.33 -33.18 -12.89
N ALA A 26 3.96 -34.28 -12.48
CA ALA A 26 4.53 -34.44 -11.14
C ALA A 26 5.70 -33.47 -10.89
N PRO A 27 5.87 -32.94 -9.67
CA PRO A 27 6.98 -32.04 -9.35
C PRO A 27 8.33 -32.78 -9.36
N ALA A 28 9.36 -32.11 -9.88
CA ALA A 28 10.74 -32.59 -9.89
C ALA A 28 11.33 -32.64 -8.46
N PRO A 29 12.24 -33.58 -8.16
CA PRO A 29 12.85 -33.70 -6.84
C PRO A 29 13.84 -32.54 -6.56
N ALA A 30 13.82 -32.06 -5.32
CA ALA A 30 14.67 -30.99 -4.81
C ALA A 30 16.17 -31.36 -4.79
N PRO A 31 17.09 -30.39 -4.94
CA PRO A 31 18.53 -30.64 -4.95
C PRO A 31 19.05 -31.01 -3.55
N ARG A 32 19.93 -32.01 -3.50
CA ARG A 32 20.67 -32.41 -2.30
C ARG A 32 21.77 -31.40 -2.00
N TYR A 33 21.65 -30.67 -0.88
CA TYR A 33 22.75 -29.85 -0.35
C TYR A 33 23.77 -30.75 0.37
N SER A 34 24.98 -30.82 -0.19
CA SER A 34 26.16 -31.38 0.47
C SER A 34 26.85 -30.26 1.25
N GLY A 35 26.69 -30.26 2.57
CA GLY A 35 27.51 -29.44 3.46
C GLY A 35 28.91 -30.05 3.58
N SER A 36 29.94 -29.21 3.43
CA SER A 36 31.27 -29.28 4.06
C SER A 36 32.26 -28.44 3.23
N ALA A 37 32.61 -27.25 3.72
CA ALA A 37 33.89 -26.54 3.54
C ALA A 37 33.70 -25.02 3.47
N LEU A 38 33.69 -24.34 4.62
CA LEU A 38 34.41 -23.07 4.84
C LEU A 38 34.27 -22.65 6.32
N LEU A 39 35.03 -23.27 7.22
CA LEU A 39 35.13 -22.87 8.63
C LEU A 39 36.59 -22.74 9.07
N VAL A 40 37.47 -22.23 8.17
CA VAL A 40 38.92 -22.08 8.43
C VAL A 40 39.42 -20.66 8.11
N GLY A 41 38.59 -19.63 8.27
CA GLY A 41 38.92 -18.25 7.88
C GLY A 41 38.98 -17.20 9.00
N LEU A 42 38.77 -17.56 10.28
CA LEU A 42 38.50 -16.57 11.35
C LEU A 42 39.29 -16.77 12.65
N ALA A 43 40.46 -17.44 12.61
CA ALA A 43 41.25 -17.74 13.82
C ALA A 43 42.74 -17.31 13.75
N LEU A 44 43.10 -16.31 12.91
CA LEU A 44 44.50 -15.85 12.79
C LEU A 44 44.71 -14.33 12.88
N LEU A 45 43.79 -13.56 13.50
CA LEU A 45 43.98 -12.13 13.76
C LEU A 45 43.76 -11.72 15.24
N GLY A 46 43.84 -12.69 16.16
CA GLY A 46 43.57 -12.48 17.59
C GLY A 46 44.78 -12.61 18.54
N LEU A 47 45.99 -12.91 18.05
CA LEU A 47 47.13 -13.29 18.92
C LEU A 47 48.44 -12.52 18.66
N GLY A 48 48.36 -11.27 18.17
CA GLY A 48 49.53 -10.46 17.81
C GLY A 48 49.75 -9.17 18.62
N LEU A 49 48.94 -8.88 19.65
CA LEU A 49 48.92 -7.55 20.28
C LEU A 49 48.91 -7.53 21.82
N TYR A 50 49.29 -8.65 22.48
CA TYR A 50 49.30 -8.70 23.95
C TYR A 50 50.67 -8.91 24.61
N CYS A 51 51.77 -9.05 23.87
CA CYS A 51 53.08 -9.32 24.48
C CYS A 51 54.23 -8.53 23.84
N TYR A 52 54.22 -7.19 23.95
CA TYR A 52 55.39 -6.29 23.92
C TYR A 52 54.83 -4.94 24.36
N GLY A 53 55.15 -4.33 25.48
CA GLY A 53 56.33 -4.44 26.31
C GLY A 53 56.40 -3.08 26.99
N THR A 54 55.90 -3.02 28.22
CA THR A 54 56.27 -1.98 29.18
C THR A 54 57.78 -1.88 29.28
N VAL A 55 58.29 -0.67 29.52
CA VAL A 55 59.68 -0.25 29.78
C VAL A 55 60.33 0.44 28.56
N LEU A 56 60.24 1.77 28.54
CA LEU A 56 61.39 2.66 28.52
C LEU A 56 60.96 4.05 29.03
N HIS A 57 61.78 4.59 29.94
CA HIS A 57 61.53 5.75 30.78
C HIS A 57 62.27 6.98 30.19
N SER A 58 61.65 8.17 30.33
CA SER A 58 62.27 9.52 30.42
C SER A 58 62.91 10.21 29.21
N GLN A 59 62.28 11.28 28.70
CA GLN A 59 62.56 12.72 29.00
C GLN A 59 61.84 13.63 27.96
N PRO A 60 61.50 14.89 28.29
CA PRO A 60 60.58 15.73 27.52
C PRO A 60 61.32 16.69 26.58
N HIS A 61 60.78 16.87 25.36
CA HIS A 61 61.11 18.03 24.54
C HIS A 61 59.87 18.61 23.86
N THR A 62 59.71 19.91 24.09
CA THR A 62 58.80 20.85 23.46
C THR A 62 58.97 20.88 21.94
N ALA A 63 57.88 20.75 21.18
CA ALA A 63 57.81 21.23 19.80
C ALA A 63 56.35 21.52 19.41
N SER A 64 56.18 22.58 18.63
CA SER A 64 54.97 23.34 18.38
C SER A 64 54.31 22.95 17.04
N LYS A 65 52.97 23.09 16.98
CA LYS A 65 52.10 23.30 15.79
C LYS A 65 52.15 22.17 14.72
N THR A 66 51.03 21.57 14.33
CA THR A 66 49.99 22.22 13.52
C THR A 66 48.75 21.34 13.50
N GLN A 67 47.64 21.80 14.09
CA GLN A 67 46.31 21.23 13.85
C GLN A 67 45.78 21.81 12.54
N LEU A 68 45.67 20.99 11.50
CA LEU A 68 44.76 21.28 10.39
C LEU A 68 43.33 20.95 10.86
N LEU A 69 42.62 21.97 11.34
CA LEU A 69 41.18 21.92 11.52
C LEU A 69 40.52 22.28 10.17
N LEU A 70 40.08 21.27 9.43
CA LEU A 70 39.07 21.48 8.39
C LEU A 70 37.71 21.69 9.08
N PRO A 71 36.97 22.77 8.79
CA PRO A 71 35.72 23.04 9.47
C PRO A 71 34.63 22.07 9.00
N TRP A 72 34.12 21.26 9.94
CA TRP A 72 32.98 20.33 9.79
C TRP A 72 31.64 21.01 9.41
N HIS A 73 31.63 22.33 9.18
CA HIS A 73 30.41 23.12 9.01
C HIS A 73 29.98 23.38 7.55
N VAL A 74 30.65 22.79 6.56
CA VAL A 74 30.36 23.06 5.13
C VAL A 74 29.65 21.90 4.40
N LEU A 75 29.51 20.71 5.00
CA LEU A 75 28.81 19.58 4.33
C LEU A 75 27.41 19.23 4.87
N THR A 76 26.93 19.89 5.93
CA THR A 76 25.60 19.58 6.51
C THR A 76 24.49 20.55 6.12
N LYS A 77 24.80 21.66 5.44
CA LYS A 77 23.80 22.69 5.10
C LYS A 77 22.96 22.39 3.85
N SER A 78 23.39 21.47 2.98
CA SER A 78 22.68 21.23 1.72
C SER A 78 21.49 20.26 1.83
N PHE A 79 21.45 19.36 2.82
CA PHE A 79 20.36 18.39 2.98
C PHE A 79 19.16 18.94 3.77
N SER A 80 19.39 19.86 4.71
CA SER A 80 18.35 20.40 5.60
C SER A 80 17.35 21.37 4.92
N SER A 81 17.73 21.97 3.79
CA SER A 81 16.91 22.98 3.11
C SER A 81 15.74 22.36 2.34
N HIS A 82 15.98 21.24 1.65
CA HIS A 82 14.93 20.52 0.90
C HIS A 82 13.87 19.90 1.83
N GLN A 83 14.27 19.39 3.00
CA GLN A 83 13.37 18.76 3.97
C GLN A 83 12.38 19.71 4.66
N ARG A 84 12.76 20.98 4.89
CA ARG A 84 11.82 21.98 5.46
C ARG A 84 10.73 22.39 4.47
N HIS A 85 10.94 22.19 3.16
CA HIS A 85 9.93 22.46 2.15
C HIS A 85 8.87 21.35 2.08
N LEU A 86 9.25 20.07 2.26
CA LEU A 86 8.33 18.93 2.17
C LEU A 86 7.41 18.76 3.39
N ARG A 87 7.76 19.35 4.55
CA ARG A 87 6.83 19.41 5.72
C ARG A 87 5.58 20.28 5.46
N ARG A 88 5.50 20.97 4.33
CA ARG A 88 4.45 21.96 4.04
C ARG A 88 3.60 21.64 2.79
N THR A 89 3.58 20.39 2.33
CA THR A 89 2.94 20.02 1.04
C THR A 89 1.87 18.92 1.13
N ALA A 90 1.46 18.52 2.32
CA ALA A 90 0.24 17.74 2.47
C ALA A 90 -0.96 18.69 2.37
N ALA A 91 -1.58 18.80 1.18
CA ALA A 91 -2.86 19.48 1.05
C ALA A 91 -3.89 18.84 2.02
N PRO A 92 -4.74 19.64 2.69
CA PRO A 92 -5.80 19.11 3.55
C PRO A 92 -6.74 18.20 2.74
N LEU A 93 -7.33 17.21 3.41
CA LEU A 93 -8.33 16.33 2.79
C LEU A 93 -9.48 17.17 2.20
N SER A 94 -9.82 16.91 0.92
CA SER A 94 -11.00 17.51 0.29
C SER A 94 -12.26 16.92 0.90
N VAL A 95 -13.16 17.76 1.41
CA VAL A 95 -14.48 17.35 1.95
C VAL A 95 -15.53 17.78 0.93
N CYS A 96 -16.49 16.90 0.64
CA CYS A 96 -17.55 17.20 -0.30
C CYS A 96 -18.43 18.33 0.27
N ASP A 97 -18.55 19.43 -0.46
CA ASP A 97 -19.43 20.53 -0.05
C ASP A 97 -20.89 20.05 -0.05
N SER A 98 -21.48 20.01 1.15
CA SER A 98 -22.87 19.63 1.39
C SER A 98 -23.88 20.52 0.68
N THR A 99 -23.49 21.73 0.25
CA THR A 99 -24.38 22.67 -0.46
C THR A 99 -24.20 22.65 -1.98
N ALA A 100 -23.04 22.20 -2.49
CA ALA A 100 -22.75 22.18 -3.93
C ALA A 100 -23.16 20.87 -4.64
N ILE A 101 -23.32 19.76 -3.91
CA ILE A 101 -23.63 18.43 -4.48
C ILE A 101 -25.08 18.03 -4.14
N SER A 102 -26.00 19.00 -4.12
CA SER A 102 -27.44 18.75 -4.06
C SER A 102 -28.09 18.67 -5.46
N SER A 103 -27.32 18.84 -6.54
CA SER A 103 -27.85 18.67 -7.89
C SER A 103 -26.73 18.34 -8.87
N SER A 104 -26.71 17.08 -9.29
CA SER A 104 -25.89 16.50 -10.35
C SER A 104 -24.41 16.23 -10.01
N PRO A 105 -23.83 15.14 -10.55
CA PRO A 105 -22.39 14.92 -10.57
C PRO A 105 -21.66 16.13 -11.15
N VAL A 106 -20.39 16.31 -10.81
CA VAL A 106 -19.48 17.18 -11.57
C VAL A 106 -19.68 16.86 -13.05
N ALA A 107 -20.01 17.86 -13.86
CA ALA A 107 -20.60 17.65 -15.19
C ALA A 107 -19.86 16.57 -16.00
N GLY A 108 -20.54 15.45 -16.26
CA GLY A 108 -20.02 14.33 -17.06
C GLY A 108 -19.41 13.15 -16.29
N MET A 109 -19.25 13.23 -14.96
CA MET A 109 -18.77 12.12 -14.13
C MET A 109 -19.91 11.30 -13.55
N LYS A 110 -19.68 10.01 -13.26
CA LYS A 110 -20.67 9.20 -12.58
C LYS A 110 -20.76 9.52 -11.09
N GLU A 111 -21.92 9.21 -10.51
CA GLU A 111 -22.10 9.19 -9.07
C GLU A 111 -21.57 7.86 -8.50
N GLN A 112 -20.30 7.84 -8.13
CA GLN A 112 -19.61 6.63 -7.69
C GLN A 112 -18.86 6.86 -6.38
N TYR A 113 -18.90 5.86 -5.51
CA TYR A 113 -18.35 5.95 -4.16
C TYR A 113 -17.40 4.81 -3.84
N SER A 114 -16.52 5.06 -2.86
CA SER A 114 -15.65 4.07 -2.23
C SER A 114 -15.69 4.17 -0.72
N ILE A 115 -15.51 3.04 -0.05
CA ILE A 115 -15.44 2.89 1.40
C ILE A 115 -13.98 2.64 1.78
N TRP A 116 -13.41 3.51 2.58
CA TRP A 116 -11.99 3.49 2.92
C TRP A 116 -11.76 3.34 4.43
N ALA A 117 -10.81 2.49 4.79
CA ALA A 117 -10.20 2.46 6.12
C ALA A 117 -8.92 3.31 6.08
N MET A 118 -8.92 4.46 6.75
CA MET A 118 -7.86 5.47 6.62
C MET A 118 -6.95 5.52 7.86
N PRO A 119 -5.61 5.54 7.70
CA PRO A 119 -4.70 5.79 8.81
C PRO A 119 -4.87 7.23 9.32
N LYS A 120 -4.84 7.40 10.64
CA LYS A 120 -4.97 8.69 11.32
C LYS A 120 -3.68 9.06 12.07
N GLY A 121 -3.59 10.32 12.49
CA GLY A 121 -2.49 10.81 13.30
C GLY A 121 -1.12 10.72 12.60
N PRO A 122 -0.02 10.57 13.35
CA PRO A 122 1.34 10.64 12.80
C PRO A 122 1.62 9.65 11.67
N MET A 123 1.03 8.46 11.70
CA MET A 123 1.19 7.49 10.62
C MET A 123 0.49 7.94 9.33
N GLY A 124 -0.75 8.43 9.45
CA GLY A 124 -1.48 8.98 8.32
C GLY A 124 -0.74 10.17 7.69
N ASP A 125 -0.15 11.04 8.52
CA ASP A 125 0.63 12.19 8.04
C ASP A 125 1.90 11.74 7.29
N ARG A 126 2.62 10.75 7.83
CA ARG A 126 3.80 10.17 7.15
C ARG A 126 3.42 9.56 5.81
N LEU A 127 2.42 8.67 5.78
CA LEU A 127 1.97 8.03 4.54
C LEU A 127 1.50 9.05 3.49
N ARG A 128 0.81 10.10 3.92
CA ARG A 128 0.41 11.21 3.03
C ARG A 128 1.61 11.95 2.45
N SER A 129 2.62 12.24 3.27
CA SER A 129 3.87 12.85 2.80
C SER A 129 4.60 11.96 1.80
N GLU A 130 4.63 10.66 2.01
CA GLU A 130 5.27 9.72 1.08
C GLU A 130 4.49 9.57 -0.23
N ILE A 131 3.16 9.49 -0.20
CA ILE A 131 2.32 9.50 -1.41
C ILE A 131 2.58 10.79 -2.20
N ALA A 132 2.61 11.95 -1.55
CA ALA A 132 2.89 13.22 -2.21
C ALA A 132 4.31 13.28 -2.79
N HIS A 133 5.30 12.72 -2.09
CA HIS A 133 6.68 12.63 -2.57
C HIS A 133 6.79 11.78 -3.84
N LEU A 134 6.18 10.59 -3.84
CA LEU A 134 6.18 9.69 -4.98
C LEU A 134 5.42 10.28 -6.17
N ALA A 135 4.25 10.89 -5.92
CA ALA A 135 3.46 11.58 -6.94
C ALA A 135 4.29 12.67 -7.65
N GLN A 136 4.98 13.53 -6.88
CA GLN A 136 5.86 14.56 -7.43
C GLN A 136 7.03 13.98 -8.24
N ARG A 137 7.63 12.90 -7.75
CA ARG A 137 8.81 12.28 -8.37
C ARG A 137 8.49 11.54 -9.67
N HIS A 138 7.32 10.90 -9.75
CA HIS A 138 6.96 10.01 -10.85
C HIS A 138 5.82 10.54 -11.74
N GLY A 139 5.33 11.76 -11.50
CA GLY A 139 4.31 12.40 -12.35
C GLY A 139 2.90 11.86 -12.15
N GLY A 140 2.58 11.36 -10.96
CA GLY A 140 1.27 10.84 -10.58
C GLY A 140 0.42 11.82 -9.77
N PRO A 141 -0.88 11.55 -9.56
CA PRO A 141 -1.70 12.33 -8.63
C PRO A 141 -1.34 12.00 -7.17
N ALA A 142 -1.48 12.99 -6.29
CA ALA A 142 -1.45 12.77 -4.84
C ALA A 142 -2.86 12.52 -4.32
N PHE A 143 -3.01 11.57 -3.41
CA PHE A 143 -4.30 11.17 -2.85
C PHE A 143 -4.19 10.87 -1.35
N PRO A 144 -5.31 10.85 -0.62
CA PRO A 144 -5.30 10.46 0.80
C PRO A 144 -4.83 9.02 0.98
N PRO A 145 -3.99 8.69 2.00
CA PRO A 145 -3.67 7.30 2.29
C PRO A 145 -4.94 6.54 2.71
N HIS A 146 -5.19 5.37 2.11
CA HIS A 146 -6.37 4.55 2.39
C HIS A 146 -6.15 3.08 2.05
N VAL A 147 -6.86 2.21 2.75
CA VAL A 147 -7.13 0.83 2.31
C VAL A 147 -8.59 0.77 1.87
N THR A 148 -8.83 0.43 0.61
CA THR A 148 -10.20 0.29 0.08
C THR A 148 -10.85 -0.96 0.66
N VAL A 149 -11.97 -0.80 1.37
CA VAL A 149 -12.80 -1.89 1.89
C VAL A 149 -13.77 -2.38 0.82
N LEU A 150 -14.38 -1.43 0.09
CA LEU A 150 -15.23 -1.68 -1.07
C LEU A 150 -15.17 -0.43 -1.98
N GLY A 151 -15.05 -0.63 -3.29
CA GLY A 151 -15.03 0.45 -4.28
C GLY A 151 -16.15 0.27 -5.31
N ASP A 152 -16.18 1.16 -6.29
CA ASP A 152 -17.06 1.11 -7.46
C ASP A 152 -18.57 1.08 -7.12
N ILE A 153 -18.96 1.73 -6.02
CA ILE A 153 -20.36 1.77 -5.58
C ILE A 153 -21.11 2.83 -6.40
N GLU A 154 -21.89 2.39 -7.40
CA GLU A 154 -22.73 3.26 -8.24
C GLU A 154 -24.19 3.20 -7.76
N ARG A 155 -24.55 4.07 -6.82
CA ARG A 155 -25.90 4.19 -6.21
C ARG A 155 -26.15 5.64 -5.77
N PRO A 156 -27.42 6.07 -5.59
CA PRO A 156 -27.72 7.40 -5.07
C PRO A 156 -27.07 7.66 -3.71
N ARG A 157 -26.52 8.86 -3.50
CA ARG A 157 -25.84 9.27 -2.25
C ARG A 157 -26.57 8.87 -0.98
N GLU A 158 -27.86 9.17 -0.90
CA GLU A 158 -28.68 8.95 0.30
C GLU A 158 -28.78 7.46 0.64
N GLU A 159 -28.89 6.60 -0.38
CA GLU A 159 -28.89 5.16 -0.21
C GLU A 159 -27.54 4.66 0.32
N VAL A 160 -26.44 5.12 -0.28
CA VAL A 160 -25.08 4.74 0.16
C VAL A 160 -24.81 5.17 1.61
N MET A 161 -25.24 6.37 2.00
CA MET A 161 -25.11 6.86 3.37
C MET A 161 -25.93 6.03 4.37
N ALA A 162 -27.14 5.60 3.99
CA ALA A 162 -27.96 4.72 4.83
C ALA A 162 -27.29 3.35 5.02
N MET A 163 -26.79 2.76 3.94
CA MET A 163 -26.07 1.47 3.97
C MET A 163 -24.75 1.56 4.74
N MET A 164 -24.06 2.70 4.69
CA MET A 164 -22.86 2.94 5.50
C MET A 164 -23.14 2.91 7.00
N LYS A 165 -24.29 3.44 7.46
CA LYS A 165 -24.70 3.36 8.86
C LYS A 165 -24.93 1.92 9.30
N GLU A 166 -25.57 1.12 8.45
CA GLU A 166 -25.76 -0.30 8.69
C GLU A 166 -24.41 -1.04 8.76
N LEU A 167 -23.51 -0.79 7.81
CA LEU A 167 -22.19 -1.40 7.77
C LEU A 167 -21.37 -1.07 9.03
N ALA A 168 -21.34 0.20 9.44
CA ALA A 168 -20.57 0.64 10.59
C ALA A 168 -21.04 0.01 11.92
N ALA A 169 -22.33 -0.35 12.02
CA ALA A 169 -22.88 -1.08 13.15
C ALA A 169 -22.49 -2.57 13.17
N GLN A 170 -22.10 -3.15 12.02
CA GLN A 170 -21.73 -4.56 11.90
C GLN A 170 -20.22 -4.79 12.00
N VAL A 171 -19.40 -3.80 11.60
CA VAL A 171 -17.95 -3.91 11.58
C VAL A 171 -17.37 -3.47 12.92
N LYS A 172 -16.57 -4.36 13.53
CA LYS A 172 -15.82 -4.06 14.74
C LYS A 172 -14.57 -3.25 14.41
N LYS A 173 -14.13 -2.43 15.38
CA LYS A 173 -12.77 -1.88 15.37
C LYS A 173 -11.75 -3.01 15.20
N HIS A 174 -10.79 -2.79 14.33
CA HIS A 174 -9.76 -3.78 13.99
C HIS A 174 -8.47 -3.08 13.60
N ARG A 175 -7.39 -3.85 13.53
CA ARG A 175 -6.08 -3.38 13.09
C ARG A 175 -5.82 -3.79 11.65
N ILE A 176 -5.24 -2.88 10.87
CA ILE A 176 -4.63 -3.16 9.57
C ILE A 176 -3.13 -3.30 9.77
N ASN A 177 -2.55 -4.41 9.33
CA ASN A 177 -1.09 -4.63 9.38
C ASN A 177 -0.49 -4.62 7.97
N PHE A 178 0.63 -3.93 7.81
CA PHE A 178 1.40 -3.92 6.57
C PHE A 178 2.35 -5.12 6.53
N VAL A 179 2.52 -5.71 5.33
CA VAL A 179 3.39 -6.86 5.09
C VAL A 179 4.69 -6.39 4.42
N GLU A 180 4.57 -5.77 3.25
CA GLU A 180 5.71 -5.35 2.44
C GLU A 180 5.30 -4.25 1.47
N VAL A 181 6.29 -3.53 0.93
CA VAL A 181 6.09 -2.69 -0.26
C VAL A 181 6.17 -3.60 -1.48
N THR A 182 5.19 -3.53 -2.36
CA THR A 182 5.18 -4.32 -3.60
C THR A 182 4.49 -3.55 -4.73
N ARG A 183 4.30 -4.21 -5.87
CA ARG A 183 3.81 -3.63 -7.12
C ARG A 183 2.88 -4.59 -7.83
N GLY A 184 1.99 -4.03 -8.64
CA GLY A 184 1.04 -4.76 -9.45
C GLY A 184 1.13 -4.39 -10.92
N THR A 185 0.28 -5.04 -11.71
CA THR A 185 0.24 -4.92 -13.17
C THR A 185 -0.81 -3.92 -13.67
N PHE A 186 -1.64 -3.34 -12.78
CA PHE A 186 -2.73 -2.42 -13.14
C PHE A 186 -2.46 -1.00 -12.61
N PHE A 187 -3.12 0.02 -13.20
CA PHE A 187 -2.87 1.44 -12.91
C PHE A 187 -3.03 1.81 -11.43
N TYR A 188 -4.14 1.40 -10.80
CA TYR A 188 -4.39 1.60 -9.36
C TYR A 188 -3.60 0.64 -8.46
N GLN A 189 -2.71 -0.18 -9.03
CA GLN A 189 -1.81 -1.09 -8.33
C GLN A 189 -0.38 -0.88 -8.83
N CYS A 190 0.07 0.37 -8.99
CA CYS A 190 1.42 0.65 -9.45
C CYS A 190 2.46 0.29 -8.37
N VAL A 191 2.48 1.00 -7.25
CA VAL A 191 3.27 0.66 -6.05
C VAL A 191 2.41 0.85 -4.81
N PHE A 192 2.45 -0.12 -3.89
CA PHE A 192 1.57 -0.15 -2.72
C PHE A 192 2.18 -0.91 -1.54
N LEU A 193 1.69 -0.63 -0.33
CA LEU A 193 1.88 -1.46 0.85
C LEU A 193 0.86 -2.61 0.81
N LEU A 194 1.34 -3.84 0.73
CA LEU A 194 0.49 -5.02 0.87
C LEU A 194 0.00 -5.11 2.32
N VAL A 195 -1.30 -5.35 2.50
CA VAL A 195 -1.91 -5.50 3.83
C VAL A 195 -2.15 -6.98 4.12
N ALA A 196 -1.94 -7.36 5.38
CA ALA A 196 -2.20 -8.71 5.86
C ALA A 196 -3.70 -9.03 5.76
N LYS A 197 -4.01 -10.29 5.41
CA LYS A 197 -5.38 -10.80 5.36
C LYS A 197 -5.88 -11.23 6.74
N ASP A 198 -5.72 -10.33 7.70
CA ASP A 198 -6.16 -10.54 9.07
C ASP A 198 -7.70 -10.62 9.15
N GLU A 199 -8.20 -11.31 10.18
CA GLU A 199 -9.64 -11.56 10.36
C GLU A 199 -10.47 -10.27 10.27
N GLY A 200 -10.06 -9.21 10.97
CA GLY A 200 -10.78 -7.92 10.98
C GLY A 200 -10.85 -7.26 9.60
N THR A 201 -9.71 -7.17 8.91
CA THR A 201 -9.61 -6.60 7.55
C THR A 201 -10.50 -7.36 6.56
N MET A 202 -10.44 -8.69 6.58
CA MET A 202 -11.22 -9.53 5.67
C MET A 202 -12.71 -9.52 6.02
N ALA A 203 -13.05 -9.50 7.31
CA ALA A 203 -14.43 -9.40 7.78
C ALA A 203 -15.08 -8.07 7.40
N ALA A 204 -14.35 -6.95 7.50
CA ALA A 204 -14.85 -5.64 7.07
C ALA A 204 -15.23 -5.62 5.58
N ALA A 205 -14.35 -6.16 4.71
CA ALA A 205 -14.64 -6.26 3.28
C ALA A 205 -15.76 -7.25 2.96
N ALA A 206 -15.90 -8.34 3.72
CA ALA A 206 -17.03 -9.27 3.58
C ALA A 206 -18.36 -8.63 4.00
N ALA A 207 -18.38 -7.93 5.13
CA ALA A 207 -19.55 -7.20 5.61
C ALA A 207 -19.97 -6.11 4.61
N ALA A 208 -19.02 -5.34 4.08
CA ALA A 208 -19.30 -4.34 3.06
C ALA A 208 -19.94 -4.97 1.81
N ARG A 209 -19.38 -6.06 1.28
CA ARG A 209 -19.96 -6.76 0.13
C ARG A 209 -21.37 -7.28 0.40
N ASN A 210 -21.62 -7.80 1.60
CA ASN A 210 -22.94 -8.30 1.99
C ASN A 210 -23.96 -7.18 2.09
N VAL A 211 -23.65 -6.11 2.83
CA VAL A 211 -24.53 -4.93 3.00
C VAL A 211 -24.84 -4.32 1.64
N PHE A 212 -23.83 -4.13 0.80
CA PHE A 212 -23.99 -3.54 -0.54
C PHE A 212 -24.51 -4.52 -1.61
N GLY A 213 -24.67 -5.80 -1.29
CA GLY A 213 -25.10 -6.82 -2.25
C GLY A 213 -24.20 -6.93 -3.49
N MET A 214 -22.89 -6.67 -3.33
CA MET A 214 -21.93 -6.59 -4.43
C MET A 214 -21.07 -7.85 -4.52
N THR A 215 -20.94 -8.41 -5.73
CA THR A 215 -19.96 -9.45 -6.03
C THR A 215 -18.69 -8.78 -6.57
N THR A 216 -17.55 -9.04 -5.92
CA THR A 216 -16.25 -8.49 -6.32
C THR A 216 -15.26 -9.61 -6.63
N PRO A 217 -14.16 -9.32 -7.35
CA PRO A 217 -13.00 -10.21 -7.41
C PRO A 217 -12.45 -10.54 -6.01
N PRO A 218 -11.56 -11.55 -5.89
CA PRO A 218 -10.88 -11.87 -4.64
C PRO A 218 -10.22 -10.64 -4.01
N TYR A 219 -10.56 -10.37 -2.75
CA TYR A 219 -10.08 -9.19 -2.05
C TYR A 219 -8.59 -9.32 -1.71
N MET A 220 -7.82 -8.32 -2.15
CA MET A 220 -6.41 -8.13 -1.83
C MET A 220 -6.27 -6.76 -1.16
N PRO A 221 -6.28 -6.67 0.18
CA PRO A 221 -6.15 -5.40 0.85
C PRO A 221 -4.74 -4.82 0.60
N HIS A 222 -4.70 -3.52 0.29
CA HIS A 222 -3.46 -2.79 0.07
C HIS A 222 -3.69 -1.30 0.31
N LEU A 223 -2.61 -0.58 0.63
CA LEU A 223 -2.57 0.87 0.67
C LEU A 223 -1.67 1.38 -0.45
N SER A 224 -2.28 2.02 -1.45
CA SER A 224 -1.54 2.56 -2.59
C SER A 224 -0.59 3.67 -2.18
N LEU A 225 0.64 3.61 -2.70
CA LEU A 225 1.67 4.65 -2.50
C LEU A 225 1.83 5.53 -3.73
N LEU A 226 1.58 4.98 -4.93
CA LEU A 226 1.74 5.68 -6.20
C LEU A 226 0.71 5.18 -7.22
N TYR A 227 0.13 6.12 -7.97
CA TYR A 227 -0.55 5.89 -9.24
C TYR A 227 0.26 6.56 -10.35
N ALA A 228 0.83 5.76 -11.25
CA ALA A 228 1.61 6.26 -12.37
C ALA A 228 1.71 5.18 -13.45
N ASP A 229 1.79 5.60 -14.71
CA ASP A 229 2.08 4.71 -15.83
C ASP A 229 3.60 4.52 -15.94
N LEU A 230 4.10 3.46 -15.29
CA LEU A 230 5.52 3.13 -15.22
C LEU A 230 5.78 1.74 -15.79
N ALA A 231 6.94 1.55 -16.40
CA ALA A 231 7.39 0.24 -16.81
C ALA A 231 7.64 -0.67 -15.59
N ASP A 232 7.57 -1.98 -15.80
CA ASP A 232 7.69 -2.99 -14.74
C ASP A 232 9.02 -2.88 -13.97
N GLU A 233 10.11 -2.64 -14.71
CA GLU A 233 11.46 -2.46 -14.19
C GLU A 233 11.60 -1.17 -13.36
N GLU A 234 10.86 -0.12 -13.74
CA GLU A 234 10.84 1.14 -12.99
C GLU A 234 10.07 0.97 -11.69
N LYS A 235 8.91 0.31 -11.72
CA LYS A 235 8.15 -0.04 -10.51
C LYS A 235 9.00 -0.88 -9.55
N ALA A 236 9.79 -1.82 -10.05
CA ALA A 236 10.68 -2.63 -9.21
C ALA A 236 11.73 -1.79 -8.47
N LYS A 237 12.32 -0.80 -9.15
CA LYS A 237 13.26 0.15 -8.52
C LYS A 237 12.57 1.03 -7.47
N VAL A 238 11.34 1.46 -7.73
CA VAL A 238 10.56 2.23 -6.75
C VAL A 238 10.26 1.37 -5.51
N VAL A 239 9.87 0.10 -5.68
CA VAL A 239 9.66 -0.82 -4.55
C VAL A 239 10.91 -0.96 -3.69
N GLU A 240 12.09 -1.16 -4.29
CA GLU A 240 13.35 -1.26 -3.55
C GLU A 240 13.66 0.01 -2.76
N GLN A 241 13.52 1.18 -3.40
CA GLN A 241 13.74 2.49 -2.79
C GLN A 241 12.79 2.75 -1.63
N GLU A 242 11.49 2.49 -1.83
CA GLU A 242 10.47 2.71 -0.81
C GLU A 242 10.57 1.71 0.34
N THR A 243 10.98 0.46 0.08
CA THR A 243 11.28 -0.49 1.15
C THR A 243 12.42 0.04 2.04
N ALA A 244 13.50 0.52 1.44
CA ALA A 244 14.64 1.08 2.18
C ALA A 244 14.28 2.40 2.90
N ARG A 245 13.36 3.17 2.36
CA ARG A 245 12.88 4.45 2.92
C ARG A 245 11.87 4.25 4.06
N LEU A 246 10.96 3.29 3.94
CA LEU A 246 9.90 3.04 4.94
C LEU A 246 10.33 2.09 6.06
N TYR A 247 11.28 1.18 5.79
CA TYR A 247 11.69 0.12 6.72
C TYR A 247 13.21 -0.04 6.90
N GLY A 248 14.04 0.61 6.08
CA GLY A 248 15.49 0.47 6.11
C GLY A 248 16.22 1.47 7.03
N GLU A 249 17.48 1.15 7.34
CA GLU A 249 18.40 2.05 8.08
C GLU A 249 18.65 3.37 7.33
N SER A 250 18.53 3.35 6.01
CA SER A 250 18.66 4.52 5.13
C SER A 250 17.50 5.52 5.22
N SER A 251 16.44 5.19 5.97
CA SER A 251 15.30 6.07 6.19
C SER A 251 15.68 7.35 6.95
N GLY A 252 16.85 7.44 7.59
CA GLY A 252 17.19 8.58 8.44
C GLY A 252 16.18 8.83 9.57
N TYR A 253 15.34 7.84 9.87
CA TYR A 253 14.22 7.85 10.83
C TYR A 253 13.09 8.86 10.57
N ASP A 254 13.17 9.69 9.53
CA ASP A 254 12.13 10.68 9.21
C ASP A 254 10.93 10.04 8.49
N THR A 255 11.16 9.02 7.67
CA THR A 255 10.14 8.28 6.92
C THR A 255 9.83 6.89 7.47
N LEU A 256 10.57 6.44 8.48
CA LEU A 256 10.43 5.09 9.04
C LEU A 256 9.01 4.87 9.59
N LEU A 257 8.36 3.80 9.13
CA LEU A 257 7.13 3.28 9.72
C LEU A 257 7.49 2.40 10.91
N VAL A 258 7.68 3.03 12.08
CA VAL A 258 8.02 2.34 13.34
C VAL A 258 6.94 1.31 13.71
N GLU A 259 5.69 1.64 13.43
CA GLU A 259 4.56 0.71 13.55
C GLU A 259 4.18 0.21 12.16
N THR A 260 4.13 -1.11 11.99
CA THR A 260 3.78 -1.79 10.72
C THR A 260 2.26 -1.95 10.56
N GLY A 261 1.48 -0.90 10.84
CA GLY A 261 0.02 -0.95 10.77
C GLY A 261 -0.68 0.06 11.68
N TYR A 262 -2.01 0.19 11.53
CA TYR A 262 -2.81 1.17 12.28
C TYR A 262 -4.17 0.60 12.72
N GLU A 263 -4.71 1.20 13.77
CA GLU A 263 -6.07 0.90 14.25
C GLU A 263 -7.13 1.58 13.37
N VAL A 264 -8.14 0.82 13.01
CA VAL A 264 -9.33 1.26 12.26
C VAL A 264 -10.46 1.48 13.24
N GLY A 265 -10.66 2.75 13.61
CA GLY A 265 -11.75 3.19 14.47
C GLY A 265 -13.02 3.63 13.73
N SER A 266 -12.94 3.81 12.41
CA SER A 266 -13.99 4.36 11.55
C SER A 266 -13.78 3.95 10.10
N LEU A 267 -14.86 3.99 9.32
CA LEU A 267 -14.82 3.88 7.86
C LEU A 267 -15.25 5.21 7.23
N ALA A 268 -14.55 5.64 6.19
CA ALA A 268 -14.84 6.86 5.46
C ALA A 268 -15.53 6.55 4.13
N LEU A 269 -16.65 7.22 3.87
CA LEU A 269 -17.32 7.22 2.57
C LEU A 269 -16.74 8.34 1.71
N TRP A 270 -16.27 8.01 0.51
CA TRP A 270 -15.66 8.95 -0.43
C TRP A 270 -16.40 8.94 -1.75
N TYR A 271 -16.62 10.13 -2.31
CA TYR A 271 -16.98 10.28 -3.71
C TYR A 271 -15.72 10.09 -4.56
N THR A 272 -15.75 9.12 -5.47
CA THR A 272 -14.59 8.66 -6.24
C THR A 272 -15.00 8.26 -7.65
N PRO A 273 -15.32 9.21 -8.54
CA PRO A 273 -15.64 8.89 -9.92
C PRO A 273 -14.41 8.27 -10.60
N THR A 274 -14.56 7.05 -11.14
CA THR A 274 -13.45 6.33 -11.79
C THR A 274 -12.97 6.99 -13.08
N GLU A 275 -13.77 7.87 -13.67
CA GLU A 275 -13.37 8.69 -14.82
C GLU A 275 -12.27 9.71 -14.46
N ASP A 276 -12.17 10.10 -13.18
CA ASP A 276 -11.17 11.06 -12.72
C ASP A 276 -9.87 10.36 -12.28
N THR A 277 -8.97 10.18 -13.24
CA THR A 277 -7.61 9.68 -12.99
C THR A 277 -6.68 10.71 -12.32
N SER A 278 -7.10 11.98 -12.22
CA SER A 278 -6.33 13.04 -11.54
C SER A 278 -6.56 13.09 -10.03
N THR A 279 -7.59 12.37 -9.55
CA THR A 279 -8.07 12.33 -8.16
C THR A 279 -8.47 13.69 -7.57
N GLN A 280 -8.64 14.73 -8.40
CA GLN A 280 -8.96 16.09 -7.94
C GLN A 280 -10.42 16.25 -7.52
N SER A 281 -11.33 15.48 -8.13
CA SER A 281 -12.75 15.46 -7.77
C SER A 281 -13.04 14.64 -6.52
N TRP A 282 -12.09 13.84 -6.05
CA TRP A 282 -12.29 12.94 -4.92
C TRP A 282 -12.51 13.74 -3.64
N CYS A 283 -13.59 13.44 -2.93
CA CYS A 283 -13.92 14.14 -1.69
C CYS A 283 -14.55 13.23 -0.64
N LEU A 284 -14.26 13.53 0.62
CA LEU A 284 -14.86 12.86 1.77
C LEU A 284 -16.33 13.24 1.88
N VAL A 285 -17.23 12.26 1.86
CA VAL A 285 -18.67 12.45 2.05
C VAL A 285 -19.00 12.49 3.54
N GLU A 286 -18.64 11.44 4.28
CA GLU A 286 -18.90 11.30 5.70
C GLU A 286 -17.99 10.21 6.30
N GLU A 287 -17.71 10.29 7.60
CA GLU A 287 -16.98 9.26 8.34
C GLU A 287 -17.87 8.61 9.40
N TYR A 288 -17.85 7.28 9.45
CA TYR A 288 -18.72 6.47 10.30
C TYR A 288 -17.88 5.74 11.36
N PRO A 289 -18.03 6.05 12.65
CA PRO A 289 -17.37 5.33 13.73
C PRO A 289 -17.77 3.85 13.76
N LEU A 290 -16.80 2.96 14.01
CA LEU A 290 -17.04 1.53 14.17
C LEU A 290 -17.42 1.18 15.61
N SER A 291 -18.10 0.05 15.76
CA SER A 291 -18.52 -0.53 17.04
C SER A 291 -17.32 -1.05 17.85
#